data_AF-A0A2D6Q0R2-F1
#
_entry.id   AF-A0A2D6Q0R2-F1
#
_cell.length_a   1.000
_cell.length_b   1.000
_cell.length_c   1.000
_cell.angle_alpha   90.00
_cell.angle_beta   90.00
_cell.angle_gamma   90.00
#
_symmetry.space_group_name_H-M   'P 1'
#
loop_
_entity.id
_entity.type
_entity.pdbx_description
1 polymer ?
#
loop_
_entity_poly.entity_id
_entity_poly.type
_entity_poly.pdbx_seq_one_letter_code
_entity_poly.pdbx_strand_id
1 'polypeptide(L)'
;MISRAIQTVLVGLFSVTALWGQPVLQPKLGDPVPGLTTAQLAAFDIGKQQFNRVFQVSEGLGPIFNQNSCASCHNNPVGGSGTITVTRFGFIDSEAGTFDPLANLGGSLRQDQAITLGCEEVIPAAANITAMRVTPSVLGGGLIESILDTDILANANPSGGGVSGIVHMVQPLEDPNGPQRVGRFGWKAQVATLLTFSGDAGLNEMGITNRLVLTENAPNGNLVLLAQCDTVPDPEDAIVPGTGLEWIDHLTNFQRYLAAPPQTPKSGMTGETIFNTIGCADCHVTSYTTSNAATLEAALRSQTIRPYSDFLLHDMGLAADFIEQGAGGLQELRTPALWGLRVRDPLWHDGRVAGGTLADRIAGPGGVIVQHNAFLSEAAPSAQMFINLSGADQALVIAFLDSLGKREFDGDGDSDVDYDDVTAFDLARTGPGVVTYTADDPEAVFDVDQDGDVDDDDWQGFIRAFDLDCNGNGESDLVDILVNQTSTDVNTNLIPDECEFCQPDLGRQGPGTLTLLVCGDDLTTAGNLAAGVIDGAAPNGTVYLAVSDTVQLASAPGGGQVVPAFPFTGGLYTVQADANGRFVTTLGGGGPLMTWIVQAAQVNGPVIELSSGVQISIGL
;
A
#
# COMPACT_ATOMS: atom_id res chain seq x y z
N MET A 1 37.93 1.29 -27.80
CA MET A 1 36.78 1.10 -28.71
C MET A 1 36.41 -0.38 -28.65
N ILE A 2 35.68 -0.76 -27.61
CA ILE A 2 35.28 -2.13 -27.30
C ILE A 2 33.81 -2.24 -27.72
N SER A 3 33.55 -3.06 -28.74
CA SER A 3 32.21 -3.45 -29.16
C SER A 3 31.69 -4.44 -28.12
N ARG A 4 30.62 -4.08 -27.40
CA ARG A 4 29.84 -5.02 -26.60
C ARG A 4 28.73 -5.56 -27.49
N ALA A 5 28.78 -6.86 -27.73
CA ALA A 5 27.71 -7.62 -28.35
C ALA A 5 26.59 -7.77 -27.32
N ILE A 6 25.41 -7.23 -27.63
CA ILE A 6 24.16 -7.57 -26.94
C ILE A 6 23.78 -8.95 -27.47
N GLN A 7 23.76 -9.92 -26.57
CA GLN A 7 23.49 -11.31 -26.87
C GLN A 7 21.98 -11.48 -26.97
N THR A 8 21.50 -11.82 -28.16
CA THR A 8 20.12 -12.21 -28.45
C THR A 8 19.64 -13.25 -27.42
N VAL A 9 18.69 -12.88 -26.57
CA VAL A 9 18.00 -13.81 -25.69
C VAL A 9 17.11 -14.69 -26.58
N LEU A 10 17.52 -15.94 -26.79
CA LEU A 10 16.67 -16.93 -27.44
C LEU A 10 15.54 -17.29 -26.46
N VAL A 11 14.32 -16.91 -26.80
CA VAL A 11 13.10 -17.42 -26.17
C VAL A 11 12.99 -18.92 -26.47
N GLY A 12 13.50 -19.74 -25.55
CA GLY A 12 13.36 -21.18 -25.59
C GLY A 12 11.97 -21.58 -25.11
N LEU A 13 11.23 -22.34 -25.92
CA LEU A 13 10.01 -23.02 -25.48
C LEU A 13 10.32 -23.93 -24.28
N PHE A 14 9.92 -23.51 -23.08
CA PHE A 14 10.00 -24.35 -21.90
C PHE A 14 8.86 -25.37 -21.90
N SER A 15 9.28 -26.63 -21.96
CA SER A 15 8.43 -27.78 -21.69
C SER A 15 8.25 -27.89 -20.17
N VAL A 16 7.00 -28.00 -19.73
CA VAL A 16 6.59 -28.13 -18.33
C VAL A 16 7.36 -29.27 -17.63
N THR A 17 8.32 -28.92 -16.77
CA THR A 17 8.95 -29.85 -15.82
C THR A 17 9.20 -29.16 -14.49
N ALA A 18 8.60 -29.75 -13.45
CA ALA A 18 8.77 -29.52 -12.00
C ALA A 18 8.36 -28.14 -11.46
N LEU A 19 7.24 -28.13 -10.72
CA LEU A 19 6.85 -27.10 -9.75
C LEU A 19 7.91 -27.02 -8.63
N TRP A 20 8.99 -26.30 -8.85
CA TRP A 20 9.66 -25.57 -7.78
C TRP A 20 8.74 -24.39 -7.46
N GLY A 21 8.41 -24.23 -6.17
CA GLY A 21 7.39 -23.28 -5.73
C GLY A 21 7.84 -21.87 -6.03
N GLN A 22 7.14 -21.21 -6.96
CA GLN A 22 7.34 -19.80 -7.29
C GLN A 22 7.43 -18.95 -6.00
N PRO A 23 8.34 -17.95 -5.93
CA PRO A 23 8.49 -17.12 -4.75
C PRO A 23 7.17 -16.40 -4.41
N VAL A 24 6.75 -16.54 -3.15
CA VAL A 24 5.54 -15.89 -2.63
C VAL A 24 5.90 -14.46 -2.22
N LEU A 25 5.25 -13.50 -2.89
CA LEU A 25 5.41 -12.08 -2.62
C LEU A 25 4.68 -11.68 -1.34
N GLN A 26 5.22 -10.70 -0.62
CA GLN A 26 4.49 -10.07 0.48
C GLN A 26 3.39 -9.14 -0.08
N PRO A 27 2.29 -8.93 0.66
CA PRO A 27 1.28 -7.95 0.29
C PRO A 27 1.86 -6.53 0.28
N LYS A 28 1.32 -5.66 -0.58
CA LYS A 28 1.66 -4.23 -0.54
C LYS A 28 1.02 -3.58 0.70
N LEU A 29 1.52 -2.40 1.06
CA LEU A 29 0.88 -1.59 2.08
C LEU A 29 -0.58 -1.29 1.66
N GLY A 30 -1.53 -1.59 2.52
CA GLY A 30 -2.96 -1.36 2.24
C GLY A 30 -3.69 -2.52 1.57
N ASP A 31 -2.98 -3.61 1.22
CA ASP A 31 -3.57 -4.83 0.69
C ASP A 31 -4.21 -5.70 1.78
N PRO A 32 -5.14 -6.60 1.41
CA PRO A 32 -5.65 -7.60 2.32
C PRO A 32 -4.61 -8.69 2.65
N VAL A 33 -4.74 -9.31 3.83
CA VAL A 33 -3.96 -10.49 4.22
C VAL A 33 -4.15 -11.61 3.18
N PRO A 34 -3.10 -12.34 2.78
CA PRO A 34 -3.24 -13.48 1.86
C PRO A 34 -4.13 -14.61 2.42
N GLY A 35 -4.82 -15.31 1.53
CA GLY A 35 -5.59 -16.51 1.90
C GLY A 35 -6.98 -16.24 2.49
N LEU A 36 -7.51 -15.02 2.38
CA LEU A 36 -8.91 -14.74 2.67
C LEU A 36 -9.83 -15.53 1.75
N THR A 37 -10.96 -15.99 2.30
CA THR A 37 -12.07 -16.52 1.49
C THR A 37 -12.73 -15.40 0.69
N THR A 38 -13.47 -15.74 -0.36
CA THR A 38 -14.21 -14.75 -1.17
C THR A 38 -15.13 -13.85 -0.33
N ALA A 39 -15.77 -14.41 0.71
CA ALA A 39 -16.63 -13.62 1.60
C ALA A 39 -15.84 -12.65 2.49
N GLN A 40 -14.65 -13.05 2.95
CA GLN A 40 -13.78 -12.19 3.76
C GLN A 40 -13.15 -11.08 2.93
N LEU A 41 -12.73 -11.40 1.69
CA LEU A 41 -12.23 -10.38 0.76
C LEU A 41 -13.32 -9.35 0.43
N ALA A 42 -14.56 -9.80 0.15
CA ALA A 42 -15.68 -8.89 -0.04
C ALA A 42 -15.96 -8.02 1.21
N ALA A 43 -15.82 -8.59 2.42
CA ALA A 43 -15.96 -7.83 3.67
C ALA A 43 -14.83 -6.80 3.85
N PHE A 44 -13.60 -7.12 3.44
CA PHE A 44 -12.49 -6.18 3.40
C PHE A 44 -12.76 -5.03 2.44
N ASP A 45 -13.23 -5.32 1.22
CA ASP A 45 -13.49 -4.29 0.20
C ASP A 45 -14.63 -3.34 0.60
N ILE A 46 -15.74 -3.89 1.12
CA ILE A 46 -16.83 -3.08 1.67
C ILE A 46 -16.33 -2.28 2.88
N GLY A 47 -15.54 -2.90 3.75
CA GLY A 47 -14.89 -2.24 4.87
C GLY A 47 -14.04 -1.05 4.44
N LYS A 48 -13.19 -1.22 3.42
CA LYS A 48 -12.34 -0.17 2.85
C LYS A 48 -13.19 0.98 2.30
N GLN A 49 -14.31 0.68 1.63
CA GLN A 49 -15.25 1.71 1.18
C GLN A 49 -15.86 2.49 2.35
N GLN A 50 -16.28 1.80 3.42
CA GLN A 50 -16.83 2.45 4.61
C GLN A 50 -15.79 3.24 5.41
N PHE A 51 -14.52 2.80 5.39
CA PHE A 51 -13.40 3.52 5.99
C PHE A 51 -13.07 4.82 5.25
N ASN A 52 -13.27 4.84 3.92
CA ASN A 52 -13.14 6.02 3.06
C ASN A 52 -14.40 6.91 3.03
N ARG A 53 -15.49 6.50 3.67
CA ARG A 53 -16.74 7.27 3.67
C ARG A 53 -16.52 8.63 4.33
N VAL A 54 -17.06 9.67 3.71
CA VAL A 54 -17.08 11.03 4.23
C VAL A 54 -18.48 11.32 4.78
N PHE A 55 -18.61 11.40 6.10
CA PHE A 55 -19.87 11.68 6.77
C PHE A 55 -20.29 13.13 6.57
N GLN A 56 -21.58 13.31 6.28
CA GLN A 56 -22.24 14.60 6.28
C GLN A 56 -22.89 14.88 7.62
N VAL A 57 -23.09 16.15 7.94
CA VAL A 57 -23.84 16.59 9.14
C VAL A 57 -25.21 15.94 9.23
N SER A 58 -25.92 15.81 8.11
CA SER A 58 -27.25 15.18 8.06
C SER A 58 -27.25 13.68 8.32
N GLU A 59 -26.08 13.04 8.29
CA GLU A 59 -25.91 11.62 8.57
C GLU A 59 -25.54 11.37 10.04
N GLY A 60 -25.46 12.43 10.86
CA GLY A 60 -25.18 12.31 12.29
C GLY A 60 -23.73 12.54 12.67
N LEU A 61 -22.93 13.21 11.85
CA LEU A 61 -21.64 13.70 12.33
C LEU A 61 -21.86 14.48 13.65
N GLY A 62 -21.10 14.18 14.70
CA GLY A 62 -21.35 14.78 16.01
C GLY A 62 -21.20 16.30 16.01
N PRO A 63 -21.75 16.99 17.03
CA PRO A 63 -21.68 18.45 17.13
C PRO A 63 -20.25 18.97 17.21
N ILE A 64 -19.34 18.12 17.70
CA ILE A 64 -17.88 18.29 17.73
C ILE A 64 -17.21 17.00 17.23
N PHE A 65 -16.15 17.12 16.46
CA PHE A 65 -15.40 15.99 15.88
C PHE A 65 -13.98 16.42 15.51
N ASN A 66 -13.07 15.47 15.24
CA ASN A 66 -11.74 15.76 14.70
C ASN A 66 -11.73 15.69 13.17
N GLN A 67 -12.35 14.66 12.59
CA GLN A 67 -12.53 14.50 11.15
C GLN A 67 -13.85 13.80 10.83
N ASN A 68 -14.30 13.89 9.57
CA ASN A 68 -15.53 13.27 9.10
C ASN A 68 -15.30 11.99 8.26
N SER A 69 -14.07 11.48 8.23
CA SER A 69 -13.71 10.21 7.59
C SER A 69 -12.49 9.59 8.28
N CYS A 70 -12.49 8.28 8.44
CA CYS A 70 -11.34 7.55 8.99
C CYS A 70 -10.11 7.73 8.10
N ALA A 71 -10.31 7.69 6.78
CA ALA A 71 -9.26 7.90 5.78
C ALA A 71 -8.74 9.35 5.72
N SER A 72 -9.33 10.32 6.41
CA SER A 72 -8.69 11.65 6.54
C SER A 72 -7.44 11.58 7.41
N CYS A 73 -7.50 10.78 8.49
CA CYS A 73 -6.39 10.61 9.43
C CYS A 73 -5.48 9.42 9.07
N HIS A 74 -6.04 8.32 8.57
CA HIS A 74 -5.32 7.07 8.29
C HIS A 74 -5.11 6.88 6.78
N ASN A 75 -4.17 7.61 6.19
CA ASN A 75 -4.09 7.81 4.74
C ASN A 75 -2.77 7.46 4.06
N ASN A 76 -1.76 6.98 4.80
CA ASN A 76 -0.47 6.61 4.23
C ASN A 76 -0.14 5.10 4.41
N PRO A 77 -0.68 4.21 3.54
CA PRO A 77 -1.84 4.39 2.67
C PRO A 77 -3.15 4.31 3.49
N VAL A 78 -4.33 4.10 2.88
CA VAL A 78 -5.58 3.92 3.64
C VAL A 78 -5.43 2.83 4.72
N GLY A 79 -5.69 3.17 5.98
CA GLY A 79 -5.46 2.29 7.14
C GLY A 79 -4.02 2.35 7.71
N GLY A 80 -3.12 3.06 7.05
CA GLY A 80 -1.79 3.40 7.54
C GLY A 80 -1.80 4.52 8.57
N SER A 81 -0.60 5.02 8.90
CA SER A 81 -0.44 6.23 9.69
C SER A 81 -0.89 7.46 8.91
N GLY A 82 -0.99 8.61 9.57
CA GLY A 82 -1.11 9.88 8.87
C GLY A 82 -0.52 11.03 9.68
N THR A 83 -0.56 12.23 9.11
CA THR A 83 0.09 13.42 9.65
C THR A 83 -0.80 14.23 10.60
N ILE A 84 -2.09 13.91 10.66
CA ILE A 84 -3.05 14.58 11.53
C ILE A 84 -2.75 14.22 12.98
N THR A 85 -2.72 15.26 13.82
CA THR A 85 -2.56 15.14 15.26
C THR A 85 -3.86 15.52 15.95
N VAL A 86 -4.12 14.89 17.09
CA VAL A 86 -5.20 15.27 18.00
C VAL A 86 -4.64 15.91 19.25
N THR A 87 -5.40 16.83 19.84
CA THR A 87 -4.99 17.53 21.07
C THR A 87 -5.53 16.80 22.29
N ARG A 88 -4.64 16.43 23.21
CA ARG A 88 -4.97 15.94 24.56
C ARG A 88 -4.71 17.03 25.60
N PHE A 89 -5.49 17.04 26.67
CA PHE A 89 -5.31 17.97 27.79
C PHE A 89 -5.71 17.36 29.14
N GLY A 90 -5.34 18.03 30.23
CA GLY A 90 -5.77 17.67 31.57
C GLY A 90 -5.24 18.63 32.64
N PHE A 91 -5.43 18.25 33.90
CA PHE A 91 -4.88 18.95 35.05
C PHE A 91 -4.00 18.03 35.88
N ILE A 92 -2.72 18.39 36.02
CA ILE A 92 -1.78 17.74 36.93
C ILE A 92 -1.79 18.50 38.26
N ASP A 93 -2.23 17.84 39.33
CA ASP A 93 -1.99 18.29 40.70
C ASP A 93 -0.62 17.77 41.14
N SER A 94 0.39 18.64 41.11
CA SER A 94 1.76 18.27 41.47
C SER A 94 1.95 18.04 42.98
N GLU A 95 1.06 18.55 43.83
CA GLU A 95 1.12 18.32 45.27
C GLU A 95 0.50 16.97 45.63
N ALA A 96 -0.63 16.63 45.00
CA ALA A 96 -1.30 15.35 45.20
C ALA A 96 -0.67 14.21 44.37
N GLY A 97 0.08 14.54 43.32
CA GLY A 97 0.64 13.55 42.39
C GLY A 97 -0.44 12.85 41.56
N THR A 98 -1.50 13.59 41.17
CA THR A 98 -2.67 13.04 40.46
C THR A 98 -2.93 13.78 39.15
N PHE A 99 -3.45 13.08 38.16
CA PHE A 99 -3.98 13.65 36.93
C PHE A 99 -5.51 13.64 36.94
N ASP A 100 -6.12 14.78 36.60
CA ASP A 100 -7.55 14.89 36.32
C ASP A 100 -7.73 15.05 34.79
N PRO A 101 -8.42 14.11 34.11
CA PRO A 101 -8.73 14.24 32.68
C PRO A 101 -9.79 15.31 32.40
N LEU A 102 -10.28 16.01 33.42
CA LEU A 102 -11.35 17.00 33.34
C LEU A 102 -12.62 16.41 32.72
N ALA A 103 -13.01 15.22 33.16
CA ALA A 103 -14.17 14.48 32.60
C ALA A 103 -15.48 15.28 32.63
N ASN A 104 -15.68 16.13 33.66
CA ASN A 104 -16.85 17.00 33.76
C ASN A 104 -16.83 18.19 32.76
N LEU A 105 -15.74 18.36 32.02
CA LEU A 105 -15.49 19.45 31.06
C LEU A 105 -15.17 18.91 29.65
N GLY A 106 -15.63 17.70 29.31
CA GLY A 106 -15.45 17.07 28.00
C GLY A 106 -14.48 15.87 28.00
N GLY A 107 -13.64 15.75 29.04
CA GLY A 107 -12.60 14.71 29.07
C GLY A 107 -11.32 15.16 28.38
N SER A 108 -10.34 14.26 28.26
CA SER A 108 -8.96 14.64 27.92
C SER A 108 -8.69 14.81 26.43
N LEU A 109 -9.66 14.55 25.54
CA LEU A 109 -9.54 14.74 24.09
C LEU A 109 -10.28 16.01 23.71
N ARG A 110 -9.62 16.89 22.95
CA ARG A 110 -10.31 17.96 22.25
C ARG A 110 -10.73 17.49 20.87
N GLN A 111 -11.96 17.76 20.50
CA GLN A 111 -12.44 17.74 19.12
C GLN A 111 -12.17 19.08 18.42
N ASP A 112 -11.38 19.04 17.33
CA ASP A 112 -10.87 20.25 16.66
C ASP A 112 -11.88 20.97 15.76
N GLN A 113 -12.98 20.31 15.39
CA GLN A 113 -14.05 20.83 14.54
C GLN A 113 -15.39 20.82 15.28
N ALA A 114 -16.32 21.67 14.80
CA ALA A 114 -17.69 21.68 15.26
C ALA A 114 -18.65 22.01 14.11
N ILE A 115 -19.87 21.46 14.14
CA ILE A 115 -20.90 21.76 13.13
C ILE A 115 -21.29 23.24 13.16
N THR A 116 -21.33 23.82 14.35
CA THR A 116 -21.58 25.25 14.53
C THR A 116 -20.58 25.85 15.52
N LEU A 117 -20.22 27.12 15.28
CA LEU A 117 -19.30 27.86 16.14
C LEU A 117 -19.75 27.95 17.61
N GLY A 118 -21.05 27.83 17.88
CA GLY A 118 -21.58 27.86 19.25
C GLY A 118 -21.29 26.59 20.06
N CYS A 119 -20.93 25.50 19.39
CA CYS A 119 -20.69 24.19 19.97
C CYS A 119 -19.20 23.84 20.02
N GLU A 120 -18.31 24.76 19.60
CA GLU A 120 -16.88 24.49 19.51
C GLU A 120 -16.30 24.10 20.88
N GLU A 121 -15.55 23.01 20.90
CA GLU A 121 -14.82 22.62 22.08
C GLU A 121 -13.54 23.45 22.24
N VAL A 122 -13.33 23.99 23.44
CA VAL A 122 -12.12 24.71 23.81
C VAL A 122 -11.35 23.96 24.88
N ILE A 123 -10.04 24.13 24.94
CA ILE A 123 -9.25 23.61 26.08
C ILE A 123 -9.72 24.36 27.34
N PRO A 124 -10.24 23.66 28.38
CA PRO A 124 -10.74 24.34 29.57
C PRO A 124 -9.64 25.14 30.27
N ALA A 125 -9.98 26.30 30.83
CA ALA A 125 -9.03 27.13 31.57
C ALA A 125 -8.44 26.44 32.82
N ALA A 126 -9.07 25.36 33.29
CA ALA A 126 -8.57 24.51 34.35
C ALA A 126 -7.42 23.60 33.92
N ALA A 127 -7.27 23.32 32.61
CA ALA A 127 -6.17 22.50 32.12
C ALA A 127 -4.83 23.22 32.29
N ASN A 128 -3.82 22.49 32.78
CA ASN A 128 -2.45 23.00 32.94
C ASN A 128 -1.41 22.20 32.14
N ILE A 129 -1.85 21.16 31.42
CA ILE A 129 -1.03 20.37 30.51
C ILE A 129 -1.80 20.11 29.21
N THR A 130 -1.08 20.13 28.10
CA THR A 130 -1.57 19.76 26.78
C THR A 130 -0.51 18.94 26.05
N ALA A 131 -0.94 18.04 25.19
CA ALA A 131 -0.06 17.25 24.34
C ALA A 131 -0.71 16.96 22.99
N MET A 132 0.10 16.76 21.96
CA MET A 132 -0.39 16.31 20.66
C MET A 132 -0.15 14.81 20.52
N ARG A 133 -1.02 14.11 19.80
CA ARG A 133 -0.80 12.72 19.41
C ARG A 133 -1.06 12.53 17.92
N VAL A 134 -0.08 12.03 17.18
CA VAL A 134 -0.20 11.75 15.74
C VAL A 134 -0.98 10.47 15.49
N THR A 135 -1.66 10.38 14.36
CA THR A 135 -2.47 9.22 13.98
C THR A 135 -1.62 7.95 13.82
N PRO A 136 -1.84 6.90 14.63
CA PRO A 136 -1.11 5.63 14.51
C PRO A 136 -1.59 4.81 13.31
N SER A 137 -0.75 3.90 12.81
CA SER A 137 -1.15 2.92 11.79
C SER A 137 -2.01 1.80 12.37
N VAL A 138 -2.95 1.29 11.56
CA VAL A 138 -3.72 0.06 11.83
C VAL A 138 -3.39 -1.09 10.86
N LEU A 139 -2.34 -0.93 10.04
CA LEU A 139 -1.80 -2.00 9.18
C LEU A 139 -1.43 -3.23 10.02
N GLY A 140 -1.82 -4.41 9.56
CA GLY A 140 -1.65 -5.67 10.30
C GLY A 140 -2.47 -5.76 11.58
N GLY A 141 -3.49 -4.89 11.79
CA GLY A 141 -4.26 -4.81 13.03
C GLY A 141 -4.88 -6.13 13.46
N GLY A 142 -5.46 -6.91 12.52
CA GLY A 142 -6.04 -8.22 12.84
C GLY A 142 -5.01 -9.27 13.24
N LEU A 143 -3.80 -9.20 12.69
CA LEU A 143 -2.68 -10.05 13.09
C LEU A 143 -2.21 -9.69 14.52
N ILE A 144 -2.10 -8.38 14.83
CA ILE A 144 -1.78 -7.89 16.17
C ILE A 144 -2.86 -8.30 17.19
N GLU A 145 -4.15 -8.16 16.88
CA GLU A 145 -5.25 -8.63 17.74
C GLU A 145 -5.21 -10.15 17.98
N SER A 146 -4.69 -10.90 17.00
CA SER A 146 -4.60 -12.36 17.08
C SER A 146 -3.41 -12.86 17.92
N ILE A 147 -2.53 -11.98 18.40
CA ILE A 147 -1.49 -12.33 19.39
C ILE A 147 -2.17 -12.74 20.71
N LEU A 148 -1.71 -13.84 21.31
CA LEU A 148 -2.21 -14.28 22.61
C LEU A 148 -1.84 -13.26 23.70
N ASP A 149 -2.81 -12.90 24.54
CA ASP A 149 -2.59 -12.03 25.69
C ASP A 149 -1.45 -12.54 26.59
N THR A 150 -1.31 -13.86 26.74
CA THR A 150 -0.23 -14.50 27.51
C THR A 150 1.16 -14.22 26.94
N ASP A 151 1.29 -14.05 25.64
CA ASP A 151 2.59 -13.84 24.99
C ASP A 151 3.05 -12.39 25.20
N ILE A 152 2.13 -11.43 25.17
CA ILE A 152 2.43 -10.04 25.54
C ILE A 152 2.70 -9.93 27.05
N LEU A 153 1.90 -10.58 27.89
CA LEU A 153 2.14 -10.63 29.35
C LEU A 153 3.52 -11.21 29.71
N ALA A 154 4.04 -12.14 28.91
CA ALA A 154 5.35 -12.75 29.13
C ALA A 154 6.51 -11.77 28.90
N ASN A 155 6.29 -10.68 28.14
CA ASN A 155 7.28 -9.62 27.94
C ASN A 155 7.32 -8.62 29.10
N ALA A 156 6.33 -8.63 30.00
CA ALA A 156 6.30 -7.72 31.13
C ALA A 156 7.44 -8.02 32.11
N ASN A 157 8.18 -6.98 32.49
CA ASN A 157 9.28 -7.06 33.45
C ASN A 157 10.35 -8.12 33.07
N PRO A 158 11.02 -7.97 31.91
CA PRO A 158 12.12 -8.85 31.55
C PRO A 158 13.20 -8.71 32.63
N SER A 159 13.70 -9.84 33.13
CA SER A 159 14.63 -9.83 34.25
C SER A 159 16.00 -9.26 33.85
N GLY A 160 16.18 -7.93 33.95
CA GLY A 160 17.46 -7.22 33.77
C GLY A 160 17.35 -5.96 32.88
N GLY A 161 18.31 -5.03 33.00
CA GLY A 161 18.48 -3.92 32.04
C GLY A 161 17.86 -2.56 32.39
N GLY A 162 16.93 -2.51 33.34
CA GLY A 162 16.24 -1.25 33.71
C GLY A 162 15.03 -0.91 32.84
N VAL A 163 14.63 -1.82 31.95
CA VAL A 163 13.37 -1.80 31.20
C VAL A 163 12.28 -2.45 32.05
N SER A 164 11.18 -1.76 32.29
CA SER A 164 10.10 -2.18 33.20
C SER A 164 8.73 -2.10 32.56
N GLY A 165 8.62 -2.60 31.33
CA GLY A 165 7.37 -2.62 30.56
C GLY A 165 6.16 -3.10 31.38
N ILE A 166 5.09 -2.29 31.37
CA ILE A 166 3.85 -2.55 32.11
C ILE A 166 2.73 -2.88 31.12
N VAL A 167 1.93 -3.89 31.48
CA VAL A 167 0.77 -4.30 30.70
C VAL A 167 -0.44 -3.46 31.09
N HIS A 168 -1.06 -2.80 30.11
CA HIS A 168 -2.35 -2.15 30.31
C HIS A 168 -3.48 -3.16 30.10
N MET A 169 -4.06 -3.66 31.19
CA MET A 169 -5.26 -4.50 31.14
C MET A 169 -6.51 -3.62 30.95
N VAL A 170 -7.27 -3.85 29.89
CA VAL A 170 -8.41 -3.03 29.49
C VAL A 170 -9.67 -3.88 29.32
N GLN A 171 -10.83 -3.27 29.55
CA GLN A 171 -12.11 -3.93 29.32
C GLN A 171 -12.57 -3.66 27.88
N PRO A 172 -12.78 -4.69 27.04
CA PRO A 172 -13.40 -4.49 25.72
C PRO A 172 -14.83 -3.97 25.84
N LEU A 173 -15.21 -3.03 24.99
CA LEU A 173 -16.55 -2.42 24.99
C LEU A 173 -17.63 -3.41 24.56
N GLU A 174 -17.31 -4.36 23.68
CA GLU A 174 -18.24 -5.40 23.23
C GLU A 174 -18.52 -6.49 24.29
N ASP A 175 -17.74 -6.55 25.37
CA ASP A 175 -17.95 -7.47 26.48
C ASP A 175 -17.65 -6.80 27.84
N PRO A 176 -18.49 -5.86 28.30
CA PRO A 176 -18.20 -5.04 29.48
C PRO A 176 -18.24 -5.84 30.80
N ASN A 177 -18.79 -7.05 30.80
CA ASN A 177 -18.84 -7.94 31.97
C ASN A 177 -17.86 -9.12 31.85
N GLY A 178 -17.11 -9.20 30.75
CA GLY A 178 -16.11 -10.23 30.50
C GLY A 178 -14.78 -9.99 31.21
N PRO A 179 -13.79 -10.86 30.99
CA PRO A 179 -12.43 -10.63 31.49
C PRO A 179 -11.78 -9.43 30.78
N GLN A 180 -10.94 -8.70 31.50
CA GLN A 180 -10.03 -7.73 30.88
C GLN A 180 -9.07 -8.45 29.92
N ARG A 181 -8.70 -7.74 28.87
CA ARG A 181 -7.76 -8.17 27.83
C ARG A 181 -6.52 -7.29 27.86
N VAL A 182 -5.42 -7.80 27.32
CA VAL A 182 -4.21 -7.00 27.12
C VAL A 182 -4.48 -5.95 26.04
N GLY A 183 -4.29 -4.69 26.42
CA GLY A 183 -4.33 -3.55 25.51
C GLY A 183 -3.15 -3.53 24.56
N ARG A 184 -3.40 -3.17 23.29
CA ARG A 184 -2.41 -3.25 22.20
C ARG A 184 -2.52 -2.13 21.17
N PHE A 185 -3.62 -1.38 21.19
CA PHE A 185 -3.89 -0.26 20.28
C PHE A 185 -3.94 1.08 21.03
N GLY A 186 -3.72 2.17 20.28
CA GLY A 186 -3.59 3.53 20.82
C GLY A 186 -2.19 3.83 21.38
N TRP A 187 -1.94 5.08 21.78
CA TRP A 187 -0.65 5.52 22.32
C TRP A 187 -0.37 5.07 23.74
N LYS A 188 -1.41 4.72 24.51
CA LYS A 188 -1.31 4.25 25.89
C LYS A 188 -1.82 2.81 26.03
N ALA A 189 -1.84 2.03 24.94
CA ALA A 189 -2.37 0.66 24.91
C ALA A 189 -3.79 0.55 25.50
N GLN A 190 -4.62 1.58 25.34
CA GLN A 190 -5.90 1.68 26.04
C GLN A 190 -7.04 0.88 25.36
N VAL A 191 -6.76 0.20 24.25
CA VAL A 191 -7.72 -0.60 23.48
C VAL A 191 -7.14 -1.98 23.17
N ALA A 192 -7.95 -3.04 23.35
CA ALA A 192 -7.52 -4.44 23.14
C ALA A 192 -8.02 -5.08 21.84
N THR A 193 -9.15 -4.63 21.30
CA THR A 193 -9.79 -5.20 20.11
C THR A 193 -10.10 -4.12 19.07
N LEU A 194 -10.10 -4.50 17.80
CA LEU A 194 -10.44 -3.65 16.66
C LEU A 194 -11.91 -3.23 16.67
N LEU A 195 -12.79 -4.05 17.23
CA LEU A 195 -14.19 -3.68 17.38
C LEU A 195 -14.36 -2.58 18.45
N THR A 196 -13.71 -2.73 19.61
CA THR A 196 -13.61 -1.64 20.59
C THR A 196 -12.99 -0.40 19.94
N PHE A 197 -11.89 -0.54 19.19
CA PHE A 197 -11.22 0.57 18.52
C PHE A 197 -12.17 1.32 17.57
N SER A 198 -12.89 0.59 16.71
CA SER A 198 -13.80 1.17 15.73
C SER A 198 -14.98 1.90 16.40
N GLY A 199 -15.54 1.32 17.45
CA GLY A 199 -16.63 1.94 18.21
C GLY A 199 -16.18 3.17 19.00
N ASP A 200 -15.05 3.07 19.71
CA ASP A 200 -14.50 4.18 20.51
C ASP A 200 -14.05 5.35 19.63
N ALA A 201 -13.32 5.08 18.55
CA ALA A 201 -12.88 6.12 17.62
C ALA A 201 -14.05 6.73 16.83
N GLY A 202 -15.08 5.94 16.48
CA GLY A 202 -16.29 6.44 15.85
C GLY A 202 -16.92 7.57 16.66
N LEU A 203 -17.05 7.41 17.97
CA LEU A 203 -17.53 8.46 18.87
C LEU A 203 -16.50 9.58 19.07
N ASN A 204 -15.30 9.23 19.52
CA ASN A 204 -14.34 10.24 20.01
C ASN A 204 -13.72 11.10 18.90
N GLU A 205 -13.58 10.57 17.68
CA GLU A 205 -12.92 11.25 16.57
C GLU A 205 -13.91 11.80 15.54
N MET A 206 -15.11 11.20 15.43
CA MET A 206 -16.10 11.57 14.42
C MET A 206 -17.47 11.96 15.00
N GLY A 207 -17.72 11.71 16.29
CA GLY A 207 -19.02 11.97 16.91
C GLY A 207 -20.14 11.06 16.37
N ILE A 208 -19.83 9.79 16.09
CA ILE A 208 -20.80 8.79 15.65
C ILE A 208 -21.05 7.83 16.82
N THR A 209 -22.20 7.96 17.48
CA THR A 209 -22.57 7.00 18.52
C THR A 209 -22.99 5.68 17.89
N ASN A 210 -22.81 4.59 18.64
CA ASN A 210 -23.00 3.24 18.14
C ASN A 210 -23.40 2.29 19.26
N ARG A 211 -23.66 1.02 18.91
CA ARG A 211 -24.14 0.01 19.86
C ARG A 211 -23.20 -0.24 21.06
N LEU A 212 -21.93 0.13 20.98
CA LEU A 212 -20.94 -0.03 22.06
C LEU A 212 -20.83 1.24 22.93
N VAL A 213 -21.03 2.42 22.33
CA VAL A 213 -20.96 3.73 22.98
C VAL A 213 -22.15 4.59 22.55
N LEU A 214 -23.18 4.62 23.40
CA LEU A 214 -24.51 5.17 23.12
C LEU A 214 -24.70 6.63 23.55
N THR A 215 -23.63 7.34 23.91
CA THR A 215 -23.73 8.70 24.47
C THR A 215 -22.73 9.59 23.79
N GLU A 216 -23.24 10.64 23.16
CA GLU A 216 -22.44 11.66 22.47
C GLU A 216 -21.58 12.48 23.44
N ASN A 217 -20.42 12.92 22.93
CA ASN A 217 -19.52 13.86 23.58
C ASN A 217 -20.16 15.25 23.66
N ALA A 218 -20.41 15.68 24.89
CA ALA A 218 -20.95 17.02 25.13
C ALA A 218 -19.85 18.07 25.00
N PRO A 219 -20.04 19.15 24.21
CA PRO A 219 -19.08 20.25 24.12
C PRO A 219 -18.70 20.80 25.49
N ASN A 220 -17.43 20.65 25.86
CA ASN A 220 -16.92 20.99 27.18
C ASN A 220 -17.75 20.43 28.36
N GLY A 221 -18.33 19.24 28.21
CA GLY A 221 -19.19 18.59 29.22
C GLY A 221 -20.59 19.19 29.36
N ASN A 222 -21.00 20.13 28.49
CA ASN A 222 -22.25 20.84 28.61
C ASN A 222 -23.42 20.13 27.89
N LEU A 223 -24.16 19.31 28.64
CA LEU A 223 -25.33 18.57 28.13
C LEU A 223 -26.45 19.46 27.59
N VAL A 224 -26.60 20.69 28.10
CA VAL A 224 -27.62 21.64 27.61
C VAL A 224 -27.23 22.19 26.24
N LEU A 225 -25.93 22.37 26.01
CA LEU A 225 -25.40 22.77 24.71
C LEU A 225 -25.44 21.60 23.73
N LEU A 226 -25.06 20.39 24.17
CA LEU A 226 -25.19 19.17 23.37
C LEU A 226 -26.60 19.03 22.79
N ALA A 227 -27.64 19.11 23.62
CA ALA A 227 -29.03 19.01 23.17
C ALA A 227 -29.50 20.13 22.19
N GLN A 228 -28.72 21.18 22.01
CA GLN A 228 -28.99 22.23 21.00
C GLN A 228 -28.23 22.00 19.70
N CYS A 229 -27.09 21.32 19.78
CA CYS A 229 -26.11 21.16 18.71
C CYS A 229 -26.28 19.83 17.99
N ASP A 230 -26.58 18.78 18.76
CA ASP A 230 -26.91 17.47 18.24
C ASP A 230 -28.40 17.42 17.87
N THR A 231 -28.66 17.10 16.61
CA THR A 231 -29.99 17.15 16.00
C THR A 231 -30.36 15.85 15.30
N VAL A 232 -29.44 14.90 15.24
CA VAL A 232 -29.66 13.58 14.65
C VAL A 232 -29.91 12.59 15.80
N PRO A 233 -30.87 11.66 15.70
CA PRO A 233 -31.11 10.72 16.79
C PRO A 233 -30.03 9.64 16.92
N ASP A 234 -29.47 9.52 18.13
CA ASP A 234 -28.59 8.40 18.51
C ASP A 234 -29.32 7.02 18.52
N PRO A 235 -28.62 5.91 18.18
CA PRO A 235 -27.30 5.89 17.57
C PRO A 235 -27.35 6.18 16.07
N GLU A 236 -26.34 6.92 15.59
CA GLU A 236 -26.16 7.25 14.16
C GLU A 236 -25.66 6.06 13.36
N ASP A 237 -24.86 5.21 14.01
CA ASP A 237 -24.39 3.98 13.40
C ASP A 237 -25.58 3.10 12.99
N ALA A 238 -25.58 2.72 11.71
CA ALA A 238 -26.69 2.05 11.07
C ALA A 238 -26.18 0.93 10.17
N ILE A 239 -27.07 -0.05 9.96
CA ILE A 239 -26.81 -1.17 9.05
C ILE A 239 -26.55 -0.64 7.64
N VAL A 240 -25.38 -0.98 7.08
CA VAL A 240 -25.06 -0.68 5.68
C VAL A 240 -25.95 -1.53 4.77
N PRO A 241 -26.72 -0.91 3.85
CA PRO A 241 -27.70 -1.62 3.03
C PRO A 241 -27.12 -2.84 2.30
N GLY A 242 -27.82 -3.97 2.38
CA GLY A 242 -27.42 -5.22 1.73
C GLY A 242 -26.36 -6.04 2.49
N THR A 243 -25.83 -5.56 3.61
CA THR A 243 -24.76 -6.26 4.36
C THR A 243 -25.24 -6.92 5.65
N GLY A 244 -26.25 -6.34 6.32
CA GLY A 244 -26.72 -6.81 7.63
C GLY A 244 -25.77 -6.49 8.80
N LEU A 245 -24.74 -5.68 8.57
CA LEU A 245 -23.75 -5.24 9.56
C LEU A 245 -23.77 -3.72 9.69
N GLU A 246 -23.49 -3.20 10.88
CA GLU A 246 -23.38 -1.77 11.17
C GLU A 246 -22.06 -1.20 10.63
N TRP A 247 -21.91 0.12 10.56
CA TRP A 247 -20.73 0.76 9.99
C TRP A 247 -19.45 0.39 10.76
N ILE A 248 -19.48 0.31 12.10
CA ILE A 248 -18.28 -0.07 12.87
C ILE A 248 -17.82 -1.52 12.62
N ASP A 249 -18.72 -2.42 12.20
CA ASP A 249 -18.35 -3.78 11.81
C ASP A 249 -17.55 -3.79 10.51
N HIS A 250 -17.90 -2.92 9.57
CA HIS A 250 -17.19 -2.76 8.30
C HIS A 250 -15.80 -2.15 8.52
N LEU A 251 -15.68 -1.16 9.40
CA LEU A 251 -14.37 -0.65 9.81
C LEU A 251 -13.53 -1.77 10.44
N THR A 252 -14.14 -2.57 11.31
CA THR A 252 -13.47 -3.69 11.98
C THR A 252 -13.00 -4.72 10.96
N ASN A 253 -13.84 -5.10 9.97
CA ASN A 253 -13.48 -6.05 8.93
C ASN A 253 -12.30 -5.57 8.07
N PHE A 254 -12.29 -4.28 7.69
CA PHE A 254 -11.16 -3.70 6.97
C PHE A 254 -9.87 -3.82 7.78
N GLN A 255 -9.85 -3.33 9.02
CA GLN A 255 -8.68 -3.37 9.90
C GLN A 255 -8.24 -4.81 10.25
N ARG A 256 -9.20 -5.73 10.39
CA ARG A 256 -8.96 -7.14 10.72
C ARG A 256 -8.29 -7.89 9.58
N TYR A 257 -8.61 -7.53 8.34
CA TYR A 257 -8.08 -8.18 7.15
C TYR A 257 -6.99 -7.38 6.45
N LEU A 258 -6.57 -6.24 7.00
CA LEU A 258 -5.47 -5.44 6.49
C LEU A 258 -4.12 -6.14 6.74
N ALA A 259 -3.33 -6.30 5.68
CA ALA A 259 -2.04 -6.98 5.73
C ALA A 259 -1.02 -6.25 6.62
N ALA A 260 -0.06 -7.01 7.13
CA ALA A 260 1.14 -6.45 7.72
C ALA A 260 1.99 -5.77 6.63
N PRO A 261 2.67 -4.65 6.95
CA PRO A 261 3.68 -4.06 6.08
C PRO A 261 4.75 -5.08 5.64
N PRO A 262 5.22 -5.04 4.37
CA PRO A 262 6.29 -5.91 3.91
C PRO A 262 7.63 -5.56 4.59
N GLN A 263 8.55 -6.51 4.61
CA GLN A 263 9.95 -6.27 4.98
C GLN A 263 10.86 -6.87 3.90
N THR A 264 11.79 -6.07 3.37
CA THR A 264 12.70 -6.53 2.30
C THR A 264 14.13 -6.04 2.54
N PRO A 265 15.11 -6.96 2.67
CA PRO A 265 14.99 -8.43 2.67
C PRO A 265 14.20 -8.97 3.87
N LYS A 266 13.56 -10.15 3.74
CA LYS A 266 12.63 -10.67 4.77
C LYS A 266 13.34 -11.07 6.07
N SER A 267 14.65 -11.31 6.02
CA SER A 267 15.49 -11.64 7.17
C SER A 267 16.98 -11.56 6.85
N GLY A 268 17.82 -11.67 7.89
CA GLY A 268 19.26 -11.94 7.73
C GLY A 268 20.16 -10.71 7.76
N MET A 269 19.59 -9.51 7.87
CA MET A 269 20.36 -8.26 7.93
C MET A 269 21.22 -8.20 9.21
N THR A 270 22.47 -7.78 9.07
CA THR A 270 23.38 -7.60 10.22
C THR A 270 22.84 -6.53 11.18
N GLY A 271 22.16 -5.51 10.64
CA GLY A 271 21.49 -4.48 11.42
C GLY A 271 20.49 -4.99 12.45
N GLU A 272 19.73 -6.04 12.13
CA GLU A 272 18.79 -6.69 13.06
C GLU A 272 19.54 -7.35 14.23
N THR A 273 20.69 -7.98 13.94
CA THR A 273 21.53 -8.58 14.98
C THR A 273 22.09 -7.53 15.93
N ILE A 274 22.54 -6.40 15.40
CA ILE A 274 23.04 -5.28 16.20
C ILE A 274 21.89 -4.67 17.03
N PHE A 275 20.73 -4.44 16.41
CA PHE A 275 19.52 -3.94 17.08
C PHE A 275 19.15 -4.78 18.32
N ASN A 276 19.19 -6.11 18.18
CA ASN A 276 18.95 -7.03 19.29
C ASN A 276 20.06 -6.93 20.35
N THR A 277 21.32 -6.83 19.93
CA THR A 277 22.48 -6.82 20.83
C THR A 277 22.58 -5.55 21.68
N ILE A 278 22.18 -4.39 21.14
CA ILE A 278 22.26 -3.10 21.84
C ILE A 278 21.04 -2.81 22.72
N GLY A 279 20.09 -3.74 22.83
CA GLY A 279 18.93 -3.64 23.71
C GLY A 279 17.72 -2.90 23.12
N CYS A 280 17.66 -2.69 21.80
CA CYS A 280 16.43 -2.13 21.19
C CYS A 280 15.26 -3.12 21.29
N ALA A 281 15.56 -4.41 21.12
CA ALA A 281 14.59 -5.50 21.19
C ALA A 281 14.04 -5.77 22.61
N ASP A 282 14.58 -5.10 23.64
CA ASP A 282 14.07 -5.20 25.02
C ASP A 282 12.65 -4.59 25.14
N CYS A 283 12.32 -3.61 24.29
CA CYS A 283 10.95 -3.08 24.11
C CYS A 283 10.40 -3.45 22.73
N HIS A 284 11.23 -3.40 21.68
CA HIS A 284 10.82 -3.70 20.32
C HIS A 284 10.91 -5.21 20.01
N VAL A 285 10.18 -6.02 20.77
CA VAL A 285 10.18 -7.49 20.66
C VAL A 285 9.89 -7.94 19.23
N THR A 286 10.81 -8.75 18.69
CA THR A 286 10.93 -8.98 17.25
C THR A 286 9.74 -9.68 16.61
N SER A 287 9.20 -10.73 17.26
CA SER A 287 8.21 -11.59 16.61
C SER A 287 7.22 -12.25 17.57
N TYR A 288 6.07 -12.63 17.02
CA TYR A 288 5.04 -13.44 17.68
C TYR A 288 4.52 -14.51 16.73
N THR A 289 3.87 -15.52 17.30
CA THR A 289 2.99 -16.42 16.54
C THR A 289 1.55 -16.13 16.94
N THR A 290 0.68 -15.86 15.97
CA THR A 290 -0.74 -15.63 16.25
C THR A 290 -1.42 -16.90 16.73
N SER A 291 -2.49 -16.72 17.51
CA SER A 291 -3.28 -17.82 18.07
C SER A 291 -3.77 -18.80 16.98
N ASN A 292 -3.80 -20.09 17.32
CA ASN A 292 -4.38 -21.14 16.48
C ASN A 292 -5.85 -21.46 16.86
N ALA A 293 -6.52 -20.56 17.57
CA ALA A 293 -7.90 -20.78 17.98
C ALA A 293 -8.81 -21.00 16.77
N ALA A 294 -9.66 -22.03 16.80
CA ALA A 294 -10.54 -22.36 15.67
C ALA A 294 -11.59 -21.27 15.35
N THR A 295 -11.81 -20.33 16.28
CA THR A 295 -12.69 -19.17 16.12
C THR A 295 -12.05 -18.05 15.31
N LEU A 296 -10.73 -18.05 15.12
CA LEU A 296 -10.04 -17.11 14.25
C LEU A 296 -10.10 -17.58 12.80
N GLU A 297 -10.10 -16.62 11.88
CA GLU A 297 -10.04 -16.83 10.45
C GLU A 297 -8.76 -17.57 10.04
N ALA A 298 -8.86 -18.47 9.07
CA ALA A 298 -7.73 -19.27 8.63
C ALA A 298 -6.50 -18.42 8.23
N ALA A 299 -6.73 -17.30 7.55
CA ALA A 299 -5.69 -16.35 7.13
C ALA A 299 -4.94 -15.68 8.30
N LEU A 300 -5.52 -15.64 9.51
CA LEU A 300 -4.93 -14.98 10.67
C LEU A 300 -4.35 -15.95 11.70
N ARG A 301 -4.56 -17.26 11.55
CA ARG A 301 -4.13 -18.28 12.53
C ARG A 301 -2.71 -18.76 12.29
N SER A 302 -1.97 -18.98 13.38
CA SER A 302 -0.63 -19.57 13.34
C SER A 302 0.32 -18.86 12.37
N GLN A 303 0.16 -17.54 12.26
CA GLN A 303 1.01 -16.68 11.45
C GLN A 303 2.18 -16.23 12.31
N THR A 304 3.40 -16.41 11.81
CA THR A 304 4.58 -15.76 12.39
C THR A 304 4.64 -14.34 11.88
N ILE A 305 4.56 -13.38 12.79
CA ILE A 305 4.56 -11.95 12.46
C ILE A 305 5.72 -11.24 13.14
N ARG A 306 6.21 -10.15 12.54
CA ARG A 306 7.34 -9.37 13.04
C ARG A 306 6.98 -7.89 13.25
N PRO A 307 6.18 -7.55 14.27
CA PRO A 307 5.80 -6.16 14.52
C PRO A 307 6.90 -5.32 15.18
N TYR A 308 7.94 -5.95 15.76
CA TYR A 308 9.00 -5.28 16.52
C TYR A 308 8.43 -4.38 17.64
N SER A 309 7.61 -4.97 18.50
CA SER A 309 6.92 -4.29 19.62
C SER A 309 6.47 -5.30 20.66
N ASP A 310 6.68 -4.98 21.93
CA ASP A 310 6.09 -5.70 23.06
C ASP A 310 4.65 -5.27 23.37
N PHE A 311 4.17 -4.18 22.76
CA PHE A 311 2.88 -3.52 23.04
C PHE A 311 2.70 -3.06 24.50
N LEU A 312 3.78 -3.01 25.29
CA LEU A 312 3.76 -2.60 26.68
C LEU A 312 3.94 -1.09 26.82
N LEU A 313 3.59 -0.58 27.99
CA LEU A 313 3.84 0.78 28.42
C LEU A 313 5.24 0.91 29.02
N HIS A 314 6.00 1.90 28.56
CA HIS A 314 7.34 2.23 29.07
C HIS A 314 7.44 3.68 29.49
N ASP A 315 8.16 3.95 30.59
CA ASP A 315 8.47 5.30 31.03
C ASP A 315 9.46 5.97 30.05
N MET A 316 8.97 6.97 29.32
CA MET A 316 9.74 7.74 28.34
C MET A 316 10.41 8.98 28.95
N GLY A 317 10.38 9.12 30.29
CA GLY A 317 10.92 10.23 31.04
C GLY A 317 10.45 11.57 30.52
N LEU A 318 11.40 12.48 30.29
CA LEU A 318 11.08 13.82 29.78
C LEU A 318 10.60 13.88 28.32
N ALA A 319 10.62 12.76 27.59
CA ALA A 319 10.12 12.69 26.20
C ALA A 319 8.65 12.22 26.09
N ALA A 320 8.02 11.90 27.22
CA ALA A 320 6.61 11.53 27.30
C ALA A 320 5.65 12.69 26.98
N ASP A 321 4.35 12.37 26.93
CA ASP A 321 3.29 13.34 26.70
C ASP A 321 2.69 13.94 27.99
N PHE A 322 2.98 13.36 29.16
CA PHE A 322 2.45 13.78 30.46
C PHE A 322 0.91 13.76 30.55
N ILE A 323 0.26 12.88 29.77
CA ILE A 323 -1.19 12.66 29.82
C ILE A 323 -1.46 11.25 30.33
N GLU A 324 -2.17 11.12 31.46
CA GLU A 324 -2.67 9.82 31.89
C GLU A 324 -3.88 9.39 31.05
N GLN A 325 -3.98 8.10 30.76
CA GLN A 325 -5.16 7.53 30.10
C GLN A 325 -5.38 6.09 30.55
N GLY A 326 -6.51 5.84 31.23
CA GLY A 326 -6.77 4.54 31.85
C GLY A 326 -5.70 4.24 32.90
N ALA A 327 -5.08 3.07 32.82
CA ALA A 327 -3.97 2.68 33.70
C ALA A 327 -2.59 3.15 33.20
N GLY A 328 -2.50 3.84 32.05
CA GLY A 328 -1.24 4.39 31.56
C GLY A 328 -0.91 5.72 32.21
N GLY A 329 0.24 5.79 32.87
CA GLY A 329 0.71 6.94 33.64
C GLY A 329 1.21 8.12 32.80
N LEU A 330 1.63 9.18 33.49
CA LEU A 330 2.06 10.45 32.88
C LEU A 330 3.24 10.26 31.91
N GLN A 331 4.23 9.45 32.29
CA GLN A 331 5.45 9.28 31.49
C GLN A 331 5.39 8.06 30.56
N GLU A 332 4.34 7.26 30.64
CA GLU A 332 4.29 5.96 29.99
C GLU A 332 3.77 6.05 28.56
N LEU A 333 4.42 5.44 27.58
CA LEU A 333 3.86 5.30 26.24
C LEU A 333 3.97 3.86 25.77
N ARG A 334 3.01 3.43 24.95
CA ARG A 334 3.06 2.12 24.33
C ARG A 334 4.19 2.07 23.32
N THR A 335 5.00 1.02 23.33
CA THR A 335 5.93 0.72 22.23
C THR A 335 5.15 0.51 20.92
N PRO A 336 5.20 1.42 19.91
CA PRO A 336 4.51 1.19 18.64
C PRO A 336 5.23 0.11 17.82
N ALA A 337 4.48 -0.58 16.94
CA ALA A 337 5.09 -1.49 15.97
C ALA A 337 6.05 -0.71 15.05
N LEU A 338 7.22 -1.29 14.75
CA LEU A 338 8.19 -0.71 13.80
C LEU A 338 8.00 -1.21 12.37
N TRP A 339 7.16 -2.22 12.14
CA TRP A 339 6.83 -2.59 10.76
C TRP A 339 6.18 -1.41 10.01
N GLY A 340 6.52 -1.21 8.74
CA GLY A 340 6.07 -0.03 7.99
C GLY A 340 6.72 1.30 8.42
N LEU A 341 7.80 1.28 9.22
CA LEU A 341 8.54 2.48 9.61
C LEU A 341 9.04 3.27 8.41
N ARG A 342 9.41 2.59 7.31
CA ARG A 342 9.93 3.20 6.07
C ARG A 342 9.09 4.37 5.58
N VAL A 343 7.77 4.16 5.51
CA VAL A 343 6.82 5.12 4.95
C VAL A 343 6.29 6.11 5.98
N ARG A 344 6.66 5.98 7.26
CA ARG A 344 6.06 6.78 8.34
C ARG A 344 6.71 8.17 8.44
N ASP A 345 5.92 9.19 8.18
CA ASP A 345 6.23 10.61 8.42
C ASP A 345 4.97 11.31 8.97
N PRO A 346 4.99 11.89 10.18
CA PRO A 346 6.12 12.02 11.10
C PRO A 346 6.32 10.80 12.03
N LEU A 347 7.44 10.79 12.76
CA LEU A 347 7.76 9.87 13.84
C LEU A 347 7.55 10.53 15.23
N TRP A 348 7.63 9.69 16.27
CA TRP A 348 7.31 10.01 17.67
C TRP A 348 5.82 10.23 17.92
N HIS A 349 5.39 10.21 19.18
CA HIS A 349 3.97 10.22 19.54
C HIS A 349 3.26 11.51 19.13
N ASP A 350 3.95 12.65 19.13
CA ASP A 350 3.39 13.97 18.82
C ASP A 350 3.80 14.49 17.43
N GLY A 351 4.49 13.67 16.63
CA GLY A 351 4.93 14.03 15.30
C GLY A 351 6.10 15.03 15.25
N ARG A 352 6.81 15.28 16.36
CA ARG A 352 7.92 16.27 16.38
C ARG A 352 9.12 15.90 15.51
N VAL A 353 9.25 14.64 15.10
CA VAL A 353 10.36 14.16 14.26
C VAL A 353 9.82 13.90 12.85
N ALA A 354 9.95 14.90 11.96
CA ALA A 354 9.28 14.91 10.66
C ALA A 354 10.20 15.35 9.50
N GLY A 355 9.86 14.93 8.28
CA GLY A 355 10.58 15.30 7.05
C GLY A 355 11.99 14.70 6.92
N GLY A 356 12.71 15.08 5.87
CA GLY A 356 14.05 14.56 5.58
C GLY A 356 14.04 13.07 5.20
N THR A 357 15.21 12.44 5.23
CA THR A 357 15.32 10.99 5.02
C THR A 357 14.92 10.22 6.28
N LEU A 358 14.56 8.94 6.15
CA LEU A 358 14.32 8.10 7.34
C LEU A 358 15.57 8.06 8.25
N ALA A 359 16.76 7.99 7.66
CA ALA A 359 18.02 8.02 8.41
C ALA A 359 18.16 9.29 9.26
N ASP A 360 17.78 10.46 8.74
CA ASP A 360 17.78 11.72 9.49
C ASP A 360 16.76 11.69 10.63
N ARG A 361 15.56 11.16 10.39
CA ARG A 361 14.55 10.99 11.43
C ARG A 361 14.96 9.99 12.51
N ILE A 362 15.79 8.99 12.18
CA ILE A 362 16.29 8.01 13.14
C ILE A 362 17.45 8.60 13.96
N ALA A 363 18.54 8.96 13.30
CA ALA A 363 19.84 9.24 13.93
C ALA A 363 20.31 10.69 13.78
N GLY A 364 19.61 11.52 13.00
CA GLY A 364 19.94 12.92 12.80
C GLY A 364 19.71 13.80 14.05
N PRO A 365 20.09 15.09 14.00
CA PRO A 365 19.86 16.02 15.09
C PRO A 365 18.37 16.12 15.45
N GLY A 366 18.02 15.72 16.67
CA GLY A 366 16.62 15.71 17.13
C GLY A 366 15.81 14.48 16.71
N GLY A 367 16.42 13.53 16.01
CA GLY A 367 15.81 12.25 15.60
C GLY A 367 15.38 11.37 16.79
N VAL A 368 14.70 10.26 16.50
CA VAL A 368 14.08 9.43 17.54
C VAL A 368 15.10 8.84 18.51
N ILE A 369 16.33 8.53 18.10
CA ILE A 369 17.37 8.05 19.03
C ILE A 369 17.67 9.09 20.11
N VAL A 370 17.66 10.39 19.76
CA VAL A 370 17.81 11.48 20.74
C VAL A 370 16.63 11.53 21.70
N GLN A 371 15.41 11.32 21.20
CA GLN A 371 14.20 11.30 22.03
C GLN A 371 14.21 10.11 23.01
N HIS A 372 14.64 8.93 22.56
CA HIS A 372 14.81 7.76 23.43
C HIS A 372 15.90 7.99 24.50
N ASN A 373 16.94 8.77 24.20
CA ASN A 373 17.99 9.16 25.15
C ASN A 373 17.61 10.30 26.10
N ALA A 374 16.32 10.65 26.19
CA ALA A 374 15.86 11.66 27.13
C ALA A 374 16.12 11.27 28.59
N PHE A 375 16.26 12.27 29.45
CA PHE A 375 16.49 12.06 30.87
C PHE A 375 15.34 11.23 31.49
N LEU A 376 15.71 10.21 32.26
CA LEU A 376 14.82 9.24 32.92
C LEU A 376 14.03 8.30 31.99
N SER A 377 14.25 8.34 30.68
CA SER A 377 13.67 7.36 29.77
C SER A 377 14.25 5.97 30.01
N GLU A 378 13.40 4.95 30.07
CA GLU A 378 13.81 3.53 30.10
C GLU A 378 14.63 3.15 28.86
N ALA A 379 14.41 3.82 27.73
CA ALA A 379 15.12 3.56 26.49
C ALA A 379 16.51 4.23 26.41
N ALA A 380 16.88 5.06 27.40
CA ALA A 380 18.14 5.80 27.37
C ALA A 380 19.40 4.89 27.30
N PRO A 381 19.48 3.74 28.00
CA PRO A 381 20.60 2.82 27.85
C PRO A 381 20.75 2.31 26.41
N SER A 382 19.68 1.85 25.77
CA SER A 382 19.70 1.32 24.40
C SER A 382 20.03 2.42 23.38
N ALA A 383 19.49 3.63 23.57
CA ALA A 383 19.83 4.78 22.74
C ALA A 383 21.32 5.15 22.87
N GLN A 384 21.88 5.12 24.09
CA GLN A 384 23.31 5.36 24.30
C GLN A 384 24.18 4.27 23.70
N MET A 385 23.74 3.00 23.72
CA MET A 385 24.43 1.91 23.05
C MET A 385 24.47 2.11 21.54
N PHE A 386 23.37 2.55 20.90
CA PHE A 386 23.36 2.93 19.49
C PHE A 386 24.32 4.09 19.20
N ILE A 387 24.31 5.15 20.02
CA ILE A 387 25.20 6.31 19.86
C ILE A 387 26.69 5.89 19.94
N ASN A 388 27.00 4.86 20.73
CA ASN A 388 28.36 4.36 20.91
C ASN A 388 28.84 3.39 19.81
N LEU A 389 27.94 2.96 18.91
CA LEU A 389 28.30 2.13 17.76
C LEU A 389 29.24 2.89 16.80
N SER A 390 29.96 2.13 15.97
CA SER A 390 30.68 2.72 14.85
C SER A 390 29.68 3.31 13.84
N GLY A 391 30.10 4.29 13.04
CA GLY A 391 29.22 4.85 11.99
C GLY A 391 28.76 3.79 10.97
N ALA A 392 29.57 2.75 10.74
CA ALA A 392 29.19 1.62 9.88
C ALA A 392 28.10 0.76 10.52
N ASP A 393 28.22 0.44 11.81
CA ASP A 393 27.21 -0.34 12.55
C ASP A 393 25.90 0.45 12.71
N GLN A 394 25.96 1.77 12.91
CA GLN A 394 24.78 2.63 12.90
C GLN A 394 24.06 2.57 11.54
N ALA A 395 24.81 2.63 10.44
CA ALA A 395 24.25 2.54 9.10
C ALA A 395 23.57 1.17 8.86
N LEU A 396 24.14 0.07 9.35
CA LEU A 396 23.52 -1.25 9.27
C LEU A 396 22.19 -1.33 10.03
N VAL A 397 22.12 -0.78 11.26
CA VAL A 397 20.87 -0.72 12.02
C VAL A 397 19.83 0.16 11.31
N ILE A 398 20.25 1.30 10.74
CA ILE A 398 19.36 2.17 9.97
C ILE A 398 18.84 1.47 8.71
N ALA A 399 19.69 0.75 7.98
CA ALA A 399 19.30 -0.02 6.80
C ALA A 399 18.28 -1.12 7.17
N PHE A 400 18.49 -1.82 8.30
CA PHE A 400 17.49 -2.74 8.83
C PHE A 400 16.16 -2.05 9.14
N LEU A 401 16.17 -0.90 9.82
CA LEU A 401 14.96 -0.15 10.11
C LEU A 401 14.27 0.38 8.83
N ASP A 402 15.03 0.69 7.78
CA ASP A 402 14.52 1.09 6.47
C ASP A 402 13.92 -0.07 5.68
N SER A 403 14.37 -1.31 5.93
CA SER A 403 13.75 -2.51 5.36
C SER A 403 12.30 -2.72 5.84
N LEU A 404 11.95 -2.18 7.02
CA LEU A 404 10.64 -2.34 7.64
C LEU A 404 9.59 -1.47 6.94
N GLY A 405 8.89 -2.05 5.97
CA GLY A 405 7.96 -1.36 5.07
C GLY A 405 8.46 -1.27 3.63
N LYS A 406 9.65 -1.81 3.33
CA LYS A 406 10.18 -1.89 1.96
C LYS A 406 9.58 -3.08 1.23
N ARG A 407 9.07 -2.85 0.03
CA ARG A 407 8.47 -3.86 -0.84
C ARG A 407 9.55 -4.66 -1.59
N GLU A 408 9.25 -5.91 -1.95
CA GLU A 408 10.13 -6.64 -2.87
C GLU A 408 10.18 -5.95 -4.23
N PHE A 409 11.37 -5.96 -4.84
CA PHE A 409 11.68 -5.37 -6.15
C PHE A 409 11.59 -3.84 -6.28
N ASP A 410 11.19 -3.12 -5.23
CA ASP A 410 11.20 -1.64 -5.17
C ASP A 410 12.63 -1.14 -4.85
N GLY A 411 13.44 -1.05 -5.90
CA GLY A 411 14.87 -0.81 -5.82
C GLY A 411 15.23 0.60 -5.41
N ASP A 412 14.53 1.58 -5.99
CA ASP A 412 14.76 3.00 -5.73
C ASP A 412 13.97 3.54 -4.52
N GLY A 413 12.99 2.76 -4.06
CA GLY A 413 12.27 2.99 -2.83
C GLY A 413 11.10 3.97 -2.95
N ASP A 414 10.58 4.23 -4.16
CA ASP A 414 9.46 5.14 -4.37
C ASP A 414 8.08 4.51 -4.08
N SER A 415 8.06 3.21 -3.74
CA SER A 415 6.90 2.36 -3.41
C SER A 415 6.15 1.76 -4.61
N ASP A 416 6.56 2.10 -5.83
CA ASP A 416 6.08 1.47 -7.05
C ASP A 416 7.13 0.43 -7.53
N VAL A 417 6.69 -0.53 -8.34
CA VAL A 417 7.59 -1.48 -9.03
C VAL A 417 7.37 -1.29 -10.53
N ASP A 418 8.30 -0.59 -11.16
CA ASP A 418 8.12 -0.09 -12.52
C ASP A 418 9.35 -0.30 -13.44
N TYR A 419 9.41 0.42 -14.57
CA TYR A 419 10.48 0.26 -15.55
C TYR A 419 11.86 0.71 -15.04
N ASP A 420 11.93 1.60 -14.05
CA ASP A 420 13.20 1.96 -13.41
C ASP A 420 13.74 0.76 -12.60
N ASP A 421 12.87 0.00 -11.95
CA ASP A 421 13.24 -1.25 -11.26
C ASP A 421 13.63 -2.38 -12.20
N VAL A 422 13.06 -2.45 -13.41
CA VAL A 422 13.51 -3.42 -14.44
C VAL A 422 14.98 -3.21 -14.75
N THR A 423 15.39 -1.96 -14.94
CA THR A 423 16.78 -1.60 -15.23
C THR A 423 17.69 -1.96 -14.05
N ALA A 424 17.24 -1.70 -12.81
CA ALA A 424 18.00 -2.03 -11.61
C ALA A 424 18.11 -3.55 -11.41
N PHE A 425 17.04 -4.30 -11.64
CA PHE A 425 17.01 -5.76 -11.59
C PHE A 425 18.01 -6.37 -12.58
N ASP A 426 18.02 -5.89 -13.83
CA ASP A 426 18.95 -6.39 -14.86
C ASP A 426 20.42 -6.11 -14.53
N LEU A 427 20.71 -5.01 -13.82
CA LEU A 427 22.05 -4.72 -13.32
C LEU A 427 22.44 -5.61 -12.14
N ALA A 428 21.47 -6.04 -11.33
CA ALA A 428 21.68 -6.94 -10.20
C ALA A 428 21.82 -8.41 -10.62
N ARG A 429 21.39 -8.81 -11.81
CA ARG A 429 21.47 -10.21 -12.28
C ARG A 429 22.91 -10.78 -12.23
N THR A 430 23.09 -11.83 -11.45
CA THR A 430 24.38 -12.55 -11.28
C THR A 430 24.39 -13.93 -11.94
N GLY A 431 23.21 -14.46 -12.27
CA GLY A 431 23.01 -15.80 -12.86
C GLY A 431 23.02 -16.92 -11.82
N PRO A 432 22.45 -18.10 -12.17
CA PRO A 432 22.02 -19.11 -11.20
C PRO A 432 23.17 -19.77 -10.42
N GLY A 433 22.99 -19.89 -9.11
CA GLY A 433 23.87 -20.52 -8.15
C GLY A 433 25.15 -19.73 -7.84
N VAL A 434 25.17 -18.43 -8.12
CA VAL A 434 26.30 -17.54 -7.85
C VAL A 434 25.98 -16.65 -6.65
N VAL A 435 26.13 -17.20 -5.43
CA VAL A 435 25.97 -16.46 -4.18
C VAL A 435 26.87 -15.23 -4.17
N THR A 436 26.27 -14.07 -4.44
CA THR A 436 26.92 -12.78 -4.61
C THR A 436 26.45 -11.79 -3.56
N TYR A 437 25.16 -11.84 -3.21
CA TYR A 437 24.52 -10.88 -2.34
C TYR A 437 24.22 -11.48 -0.97
N THR A 438 24.36 -10.62 0.03
CA THR A 438 23.91 -10.82 1.40
C THR A 438 22.70 -9.92 1.65
N ALA A 439 21.98 -10.14 2.76
CA ALA A 439 20.84 -9.29 3.11
C ALA A 439 21.21 -7.81 3.40
N ASP A 440 22.49 -7.48 3.53
CA ASP A 440 22.95 -6.10 3.72
C ASP A 440 23.33 -5.41 2.39
N ASP A 441 23.33 -6.14 1.27
CA ASP A 441 23.61 -5.57 -0.06
C ASP A 441 22.35 -4.91 -0.65
N PRO A 442 22.49 -3.77 -1.37
CA PRO A 442 21.35 -3.09 -1.98
C PRO A 442 20.52 -3.97 -2.92
N GLU A 443 21.18 -4.89 -3.63
CA GLU A 443 20.58 -5.81 -4.59
C GLU A 443 19.70 -6.89 -3.94
N ALA A 444 19.80 -7.09 -2.62
CA ALA A 444 18.96 -8.05 -1.90
C ALA A 444 17.46 -7.72 -1.92
N VAL A 445 17.09 -6.53 -2.41
CA VAL A 445 15.69 -6.18 -2.72
C VAL A 445 15.12 -6.99 -3.90
N PHE A 446 15.99 -7.45 -4.81
CA PHE A 446 15.64 -8.23 -5.98
C PHE A 446 15.79 -9.75 -5.78
N ASP A 447 16.49 -10.18 -4.73
CA ASP A 447 16.64 -11.58 -4.30
C ASP A 447 15.45 -11.97 -3.39
N VAL A 448 14.35 -12.40 -4.01
CA VAL A 448 13.05 -12.59 -3.32
C VAL A 448 12.97 -13.92 -2.57
N ASP A 449 13.73 -14.92 -3.00
CA ASP A 449 13.82 -16.23 -2.37
C ASP A 449 14.99 -16.35 -1.37
N GLN A 450 15.85 -15.33 -1.33
CA GLN A 450 16.96 -15.16 -0.39
C GLN A 450 18.03 -16.25 -0.51
N ASP A 451 18.33 -16.71 -1.73
CA ASP A 451 19.37 -17.72 -1.97
C ASP A 451 20.77 -17.11 -2.24
N GLY A 452 20.83 -15.79 -2.42
CA GLY A 452 22.05 -15.00 -2.54
C GLY A 452 22.43 -14.65 -3.97
N ASP A 453 21.62 -14.97 -4.98
CA ASP A 453 21.73 -14.44 -6.33
C ASP A 453 20.46 -13.72 -6.79
N VAL A 454 20.58 -12.98 -7.90
CA VAL A 454 19.42 -12.46 -8.63
C VAL A 454 19.40 -13.15 -9.99
N ASP A 455 18.37 -13.95 -10.25
CA ASP A 455 18.30 -14.77 -11.45
C ASP A 455 16.89 -14.88 -12.08
N ASP A 456 16.64 -15.96 -12.82
CA ASP A 456 15.37 -16.17 -13.51
C ASP A 456 14.24 -16.61 -12.57
N ASP A 457 14.55 -17.19 -11.40
CA ASP A 457 13.55 -17.54 -10.39
C ASP A 457 12.99 -16.27 -9.72
N ASP A 458 13.85 -15.28 -9.45
CA ASP A 458 13.44 -13.94 -8.98
C ASP A 458 12.65 -13.17 -10.04
N TRP A 459 13.06 -13.28 -11.29
CA TRP A 459 12.42 -12.59 -12.40
C TRP A 459 10.93 -12.96 -12.54
N GLN A 460 10.59 -14.22 -12.28
CA GLN A 460 9.17 -14.62 -12.25
C GLN A 460 8.40 -13.90 -11.13
N GLY A 461 9.05 -13.66 -9.99
CA GLY A 461 8.51 -12.83 -8.91
C GLY A 461 8.35 -11.37 -9.35
N PHE A 462 9.36 -10.80 -9.99
CA PHE A 462 9.37 -9.43 -10.48
C PHE A 462 8.19 -9.15 -11.43
N ILE A 463 7.95 -10.02 -12.42
CA ILE A 463 6.83 -9.87 -13.37
C ILE A 463 5.48 -9.76 -12.64
N ARG A 464 5.28 -10.53 -11.58
CA ARG A 464 4.05 -10.50 -10.77
C ARG A 464 3.98 -9.30 -9.82
N ALA A 465 5.13 -8.74 -9.47
CA ALA A 465 5.22 -7.56 -8.63
C ALA A 465 5.06 -6.27 -9.45
N PHE A 466 5.24 -6.29 -10.76
CA PHE A 466 5.18 -5.09 -11.60
C PHE A 466 3.81 -4.39 -11.55
N ASP A 467 3.81 -3.06 -11.47
CA ASP A 467 2.61 -2.28 -11.17
C ASP A 467 1.91 -1.63 -12.35
N LEU A 468 2.65 -1.24 -13.39
CA LEU A 468 2.06 -0.47 -14.47
C LEU A 468 1.09 -1.34 -15.26
N ASP A 469 -0.10 -0.80 -15.48
CA ASP A 469 -1.18 -1.33 -16.31
C ASP A 469 -1.69 -0.15 -17.14
N CYS A 470 -1.06 0.08 -18.29
CA CYS A 470 -1.33 1.27 -19.10
C CYS A 470 -2.72 1.19 -19.78
N ASN A 471 -3.21 -0.02 -20.03
CA ASN A 471 -4.44 -0.28 -20.77
C ASN A 471 -5.67 -0.41 -19.84
N GLY A 472 -5.44 -0.51 -18.53
CA GLY A 472 -6.44 -0.55 -17.47
C GLY A 472 -7.27 -1.84 -17.46
N ASN A 473 -6.73 -2.94 -17.97
CA ASN A 473 -7.43 -4.23 -18.04
C ASN A 473 -7.38 -5.02 -16.71
N GLY A 474 -6.59 -4.56 -15.73
CA GLY A 474 -6.39 -5.18 -14.44
C GLY A 474 -5.24 -6.20 -14.38
N GLU A 475 -4.48 -6.35 -15.45
CA GLU A 475 -3.24 -7.12 -15.56
C GLU A 475 -2.09 -6.14 -15.83
N SER A 476 -0.91 -6.39 -15.24
CA SER A 476 0.22 -5.49 -15.45
C SER A 476 0.83 -5.67 -16.85
N ASP A 477 1.47 -4.63 -17.36
CA ASP A 477 2.08 -4.57 -18.69
C ASP A 477 3.03 -5.76 -18.94
N LEU A 478 3.85 -6.12 -17.94
CA LEU A 478 4.75 -7.27 -18.05
C LEU A 478 4.00 -8.61 -18.08
N VAL A 479 2.89 -8.74 -17.35
CA VAL A 479 2.04 -9.94 -17.43
C VAL A 479 1.39 -10.03 -18.81
N ASP A 480 0.91 -8.90 -19.34
CA ASP A 480 0.27 -8.82 -20.65
C ASP A 480 1.20 -9.30 -21.78
N ILE A 481 2.47 -8.89 -21.79
CA ILE A 481 3.41 -9.24 -22.88
C ILE A 481 4.17 -10.56 -22.63
N LEU A 482 4.52 -10.90 -21.39
CA LEU A 482 5.38 -12.06 -21.09
C LEU A 482 4.60 -13.32 -20.71
N VAL A 483 3.41 -13.18 -20.11
CA VAL A 483 2.65 -14.31 -19.54
C VAL A 483 1.41 -14.62 -20.38
N ASN A 484 0.51 -13.64 -20.52
CA ASN A 484 -0.79 -13.84 -21.15
C ASN A 484 -0.77 -13.59 -22.67
N GLN A 485 0.22 -12.84 -23.16
CA GLN A 485 0.38 -12.48 -24.58
C GLN A 485 -0.89 -11.78 -25.13
N THR A 486 -1.49 -10.95 -24.29
CA THR A 486 -2.66 -10.09 -24.56
C THR A 486 -2.25 -8.78 -25.22
N SER A 487 -1.03 -8.31 -24.96
CA SER A 487 -0.41 -7.13 -25.59
C SER A 487 0.79 -7.49 -26.47
N THR A 488 1.17 -6.56 -27.35
CA THR A 488 2.30 -6.74 -28.28
C THR A 488 3.49 -5.89 -27.84
N ASP A 489 4.69 -6.44 -27.94
CA ASP A 489 5.97 -5.72 -27.80
C ASP A 489 6.86 -6.14 -28.98
N VAL A 490 6.80 -5.41 -30.10
CA VAL A 490 7.54 -5.78 -31.32
C VAL A 490 9.02 -5.41 -31.25
N ASN A 491 9.41 -4.40 -30.48
CA ASN A 491 10.81 -3.98 -30.33
C ASN A 491 11.53 -4.71 -29.17
N THR A 492 10.81 -5.53 -28.42
CA THR A 492 11.28 -6.34 -27.30
C THR A 492 11.92 -5.51 -26.19
N ASN A 493 11.39 -4.31 -25.96
CA ASN A 493 11.89 -3.38 -24.94
C ASN A 493 11.17 -3.52 -23.58
N LEU A 494 10.28 -4.51 -23.44
CA LEU A 494 9.45 -4.79 -22.27
C LEU A 494 8.33 -3.78 -22.00
N ILE A 495 8.13 -2.81 -22.88
CA ILE A 495 7.00 -1.88 -22.84
C ILE A 495 6.00 -2.36 -23.91
N PRO A 496 4.74 -2.60 -23.56
CA PRO A 496 3.75 -2.91 -24.58
C PRO A 496 3.66 -1.74 -25.58
N ASP A 497 3.64 -2.05 -26.87
CA ASP A 497 3.60 -1.07 -27.96
C ASP A 497 2.43 -0.08 -27.77
N GLU A 498 1.30 -0.56 -27.23
CA GLU A 498 0.15 0.29 -26.90
C GLU A 498 0.35 1.29 -25.76
N CYS A 499 1.32 1.04 -24.89
CA CYS A 499 1.70 1.91 -23.78
C CYS A 499 2.72 2.98 -24.17
N GLU A 500 3.38 2.82 -25.32
CA GLU A 500 4.30 3.83 -25.86
C GLU A 500 3.50 4.95 -26.53
N PHE A 501 3.12 4.73 -27.80
CA PHE A 501 2.34 5.68 -28.56
C PHE A 501 1.41 4.93 -29.51
N CYS A 502 0.12 4.91 -29.16
CA CYS A 502 -0.93 4.52 -30.08
C CYS A 502 -1.52 5.74 -30.79
N GLN A 503 -1.62 5.64 -32.12
CA GLN A 503 -2.52 6.50 -32.86
C GLN A 503 -3.98 6.30 -32.38
N PRO A 504 -4.83 7.35 -32.33
CA PRO A 504 -6.26 7.23 -31.98
C PRO A 504 -6.96 6.13 -32.81
N ASP A 505 -8.07 5.53 -32.38
CA ASP A 505 -8.78 4.57 -33.26
C ASP A 505 -9.13 5.23 -34.61
N LEU A 506 -8.47 4.76 -35.67
CA LEU A 506 -8.57 5.31 -37.01
C LEU A 506 -9.63 4.56 -37.85
N GLY A 507 -10.35 3.62 -37.23
CA GLY A 507 -11.54 2.97 -37.77
C GLY A 507 -12.75 3.91 -37.91
N ARG A 508 -13.73 3.53 -38.73
CA ARG A 508 -15.02 4.24 -38.82
C ARG A 508 -16.03 3.54 -37.89
N GLN A 509 -16.99 4.25 -37.32
CA GLN A 509 -18.10 3.61 -36.60
C GLN A 509 -19.20 3.11 -37.55
N GLY A 510 -19.62 1.85 -37.41
CA GLY A 510 -20.72 1.24 -38.18
C GLY A 510 -20.87 -0.28 -37.93
N PRO A 511 -21.78 -0.97 -38.63
CA PRO A 511 -21.89 -2.43 -38.55
C PRO A 511 -20.73 -3.13 -39.29
N GLY A 512 -19.98 -4.00 -38.62
CA GLY A 512 -18.86 -4.76 -39.23
C GLY A 512 -17.52 -4.02 -39.25
N THR A 513 -17.35 -2.97 -38.44
CA THR A 513 -16.13 -2.16 -38.35
C THR A 513 -15.09 -2.77 -37.42
N LEU A 514 -13.86 -2.76 -37.89
CA LEU A 514 -12.66 -3.19 -37.18
C LEU A 514 -11.94 -1.95 -36.63
N THR A 515 -11.35 -2.08 -35.45
CA THR A 515 -10.41 -1.09 -34.94
C THR A 515 -9.07 -1.29 -35.65
N LEU A 516 -8.43 -0.19 -36.03
CA LEU A 516 -7.10 -0.19 -36.67
C LEU A 516 -6.19 0.78 -35.92
N LEU A 517 -5.12 0.23 -35.35
CA LEU A 517 -4.17 0.97 -34.53
C LEU A 517 -2.76 0.77 -35.08
N VAL A 518 -1.94 1.81 -34.92
CA VAL A 518 -0.49 1.70 -35.00
C VAL A 518 0.02 2.18 -33.66
N CYS A 519 0.68 1.27 -32.96
CA CYS A 519 1.16 1.47 -31.61
C CYS A 519 2.65 1.13 -31.55
N GLY A 520 3.43 1.92 -30.83
CA GLY A 520 4.86 1.69 -30.61
C GLY A 520 5.70 2.91 -30.95
N ASP A 521 6.96 2.69 -31.32
CA ASP A 521 7.92 3.76 -31.58
C ASP A 521 7.53 4.69 -32.75
N ASP A 522 8.10 5.91 -32.75
CA ASP A 522 8.02 6.83 -33.87
C ASP A 522 8.69 6.25 -35.14
N LEU A 523 7.85 5.76 -36.05
CA LEU A 523 8.25 5.17 -37.33
C LEU A 523 8.91 6.17 -38.30
N THR A 524 8.99 7.46 -37.98
CA THR A 524 9.81 8.42 -38.76
C THR A 524 11.31 8.26 -38.49
N THR A 525 11.68 7.62 -37.39
CA THR A 525 13.07 7.33 -37.05
C THR A 525 13.49 5.97 -37.61
N ALA A 526 14.64 5.91 -38.28
CA ALA A 526 15.14 4.67 -38.85
C ALA A 526 15.55 3.67 -37.75
N GLY A 527 15.04 2.44 -37.83
CA GLY A 527 15.32 1.36 -36.87
C GLY A 527 14.26 1.18 -35.78
N ASN A 528 13.34 2.14 -35.62
CA ASN A 528 12.19 2.05 -34.72
C ASN A 528 11.18 1.01 -35.21
N LEU A 529 10.45 0.38 -34.30
CA LEU A 529 9.43 -0.62 -34.64
C LEU A 529 8.09 -0.26 -33.97
N ALA A 530 6.99 -0.60 -34.64
CA ALA A 530 5.65 -0.41 -34.10
C ALA A 530 4.75 -1.59 -34.49
N ALA A 531 3.79 -1.94 -33.66
CA ALA A 531 2.72 -2.87 -33.98
C ALA A 531 1.63 -2.20 -34.83
N GLY A 532 1.35 -2.77 -36.00
CA GLY A 532 0.11 -2.56 -36.72
C GLY A 532 -0.94 -3.57 -36.24
N VAL A 533 -2.02 -3.08 -35.65
CA VAL A 533 -3.06 -3.90 -35.00
C VAL A 533 -4.40 -3.70 -35.70
N ILE A 534 -5.04 -4.81 -36.06
CA ILE A 534 -6.45 -4.86 -36.45
C ILE A 534 -7.20 -5.61 -35.37
N ASP A 535 -8.26 -5.03 -34.81
CA ASP A 535 -9.03 -5.62 -33.72
C ASP A 535 -10.55 -5.65 -34.01
N GLY A 536 -11.27 -6.55 -33.35
CA GLY A 536 -12.72 -6.68 -33.45
C GLY A 536 -13.22 -7.54 -34.63
N ALA A 537 -12.36 -8.37 -35.26
CA ALA A 537 -12.80 -9.31 -36.29
C ALA A 537 -13.50 -10.53 -35.67
N ALA A 538 -14.15 -11.36 -36.51
CA ALA A 538 -14.57 -12.67 -36.03
C ALA A 538 -13.33 -13.50 -35.61
N PRO A 539 -13.41 -14.27 -34.51
CA PRO A 539 -12.41 -15.25 -34.14
C PRO A 539 -12.03 -16.16 -35.31
N ASN A 540 -10.73 -16.24 -35.62
CA ASN A 540 -10.16 -16.96 -36.77
C ASN A 540 -10.75 -16.50 -38.12
N GLY A 541 -11.22 -15.26 -38.17
CA GLY A 541 -11.94 -14.69 -39.29
C GLY A 541 -11.00 -14.11 -40.33
N THR A 542 -11.48 -14.09 -41.58
CA THR A 542 -10.77 -13.43 -42.67
C THR A 542 -11.01 -11.93 -42.64
N VAL A 543 -9.93 -11.15 -42.63
CA VAL A 543 -9.94 -9.70 -42.77
C VAL A 543 -9.31 -9.30 -44.11
N TYR A 544 -9.91 -8.33 -44.78
CA TYR A 544 -9.35 -7.75 -46.01
C TYR A 544 -8.69 -6.42 -45.66
N LEU A 545 -7.42 -6.27 -46.05
CA LEU A 545 -6.61 -5.09 -45.80
C LEU A 545 -6.22 -4.44 -47.12
N ALA A 546 -6.55 -3.17 -47.32
CA ALA A 546 -6.13 -2.37 -48.46
C ALA A 546 -5.08 -1.34 -48.03
N VAL A 547 -3.97 -1.23 -48.78
CA VAL A 547 -2.89 -0.27 -48.51
C VAL A 547 -2.61 0.57 -49.76
N SER A 548 -2.54 1.90 -49.64
CA SER A 548 -2.23 2.86 -50.73
C SER A 548 -1.21 3.92 -50.28
N ASP A 549 -0.39 4.47 -51.17
CA ASP A 549 0.56 5.58 -50.90
C ASP A 549 0.07 6.92 -51.48
N THR A 550 -1.17 6.97 -52.00
CA THR A 550 -1.83 8.17 -52.54
C THR A 550 -3.19 8.37 -51.89
N VAL A 551 -3.75 9.59 -51.97
CA VAL A 551 -5.07 9.96 -51.41
C VAL A 551 -6.25 9.17 -52.05
N GLN A 552 -5.99 8.31 -53.03
CA GLN A 552 -7.00 7.43 -53.62
C GLN A 552 -6.77 5.97 -53.24
N LEU A 553 -7.70 5.41 -52.46
CA LEU A 553 -7.84 3.98 -52.23
C LEU A 553 -8.50 3.35 -53.47
N ALA A 554 -7.75 2.53 -54.22
CA ALA A 554 -8.28 1.87 -55.41
C ALA A 554 -9.18 0.67 -55.05
N SER A 555 -10.25 0.48 -55.82
CA SER A 555 -11.28 -0.54 -55.61
C SER A 555 -10.78 -1.96 -55.91
N ALA A 556 -11.10 -2.91 -55.03
CA ALA A 556 -10.99 -4.34 -55.30
C ALA A 556 -12.25 -4.86 -56.02
N PRO A 557 -12.26 -6.06 -56.60
CA PRO A 557 -11.40 -6.66 -57.63
C PRO A 557 -11.86 -6.30 -59.07
N GLY A 558 -10.90 -6.10 -60.00
CA GLY A 558 -11.17 -5.81 -61.43
C GLY A 558 -9.96 -5.47 -62.33
N GLY A 559 -8.74 -5.34 -61.83
CA GLY A 559 -7.53 -5.11 -62.64
C GLY A 559 -6.57 -4.14 -61.96
N GLY A 560 -5.42 -4.64 -61.51
CA GLY A 560 -4.55 -3.96 -60.54
C GLY A 560 -3.32 -3.24 -61.11
N GLN A 561 -2.49 -2.70 -60.21
CA GLN A 561 -1.01 -2.77 -60.16
C GLN A 561 -0.45 -2.16 -58.85
N VAL A 562 0.83 -2.43 -58.55
CA VAL A 562 1.52 -2.67 -57.23
C VAL A 562 2.85 -1.90 -57.14
N VAL A 563 3.33 -1.38 -55.97
CA VAL A 563 4.78 -1.23 -55.58
C VAL A 563 5.02 -0.94 -54.03
N PRO A 564 6.24 -0.80 -53.42
CA PRO A 564 6.85 -1.76 -52.44
C PRO A 564 7.22 -1.29 -50.99
N ALA A 565 7.44 -2.30 -50.10
CA ALA A 565 8.17 -2.43 -48.79
C ALA A 565 7.69 -1.63 -47.53
N PHE A 566 7.55 -2.17 -46.30
CA PHE A 566 7.54 -3.52 -45.66
C PHE A 566 6.63 -3.38 -44.40
N PRO A 567 5.80 -4.37 -44.01
CA PRO A 567 5.64 -5.71 -44.58
C PRO A 567 4.62 -5.76 -45.73
N PHE A 568 3.84 -4.71 -45.98
CA PHE A 568 2.83 -4.67 -47.04
C PHE A 568 3.26 -3.77 -48.22
N THR A 569 2.94 -4.19 -49.44
CA THR A 569 3.06 -3.41 -50.68
C THR A 569 1.68 -2.86 -51.11
N GLY A 570 1.57 -1.76 -51.86
CA GLY A 570 0.26 -1.25 -52.29
C GLY A 570 -0.60 -2.36 -52.95
N GLY A 571 -1.76 -2.66 -52.36
CA GLY A 571 -2.54 -3.85 -52.73
C GLY A 571 -3.65 -4.22 -51.73
N LEU A 572 -4.41 -5.27 -52.09
CA LEU A 572 -5.41 -5.91 -51.23
C LEU A 572 -4.83 -7.20 -50.66
N TYR A 573 -4.81 -7.32 -49.34
CA TYR A 573 -4.36 -8.48 -48.60
C TYR A 573 -5.54 -9.17 -47.94
N THR A 574 -5.37 -10.47 -47.77
CA THR A 574 -6.24 -11.28 -46.93
C THR A 574 -5.40 -11.70 -45.74
N VAL A 575 -5.74 -11.19 -44.58
CA VAL A 575 -5.09 -11.55 -43.32
C VAL A 575 -6.07 -12.37 -42.48
N GLN A 576 -5.54 -13.24 -41.64
CA GLN A 576 -6.36 -14.03 -40.71
C GLN A 576 -6.22 -13.41 -39.33
N ALA A 577 -7.36 -13.07 -38.74
CA ALA A 577 -7.42 -12.78 -37.33
C ALA A 577 -7.16 -14.05 -36.51
N ASP A 578 -6.66 -13.90 -35.31
CA ASP A 578 -6.45 -14.97 -34.34
C ASP A 578 -7.77 -15.37 -33.65
N ALA A 579 -7.67 -16.23 -32.63
CA ALA A 579 -8.82 -16.70 -31.86
C ALA A 579 -9.56 -15.59 -31.09
N ASN A 580 -8.92 -14.44 -30.88
CA ASN A 580 -9.52 -13.28 -30.22
C ASN A 580 -10.09 -12.27 -31.22
N GLY A 581 -9.93 -12.51 -32.53
CA GLY A 581 -10.39 -11.59 -33.56
C GLY A 581 -9.39 -10.47 -33.86
N ARG A 582 -8.12 -10.63 -33.46
CA ARG A 582 -7.05 -9.65 -33.66
C ARG A 582 -6.07 -10.11 -34.74
N PHE A 583 -5.52 -9.19 -35.52
CA PHE A 583 -4.39 -9.43 -36.41
C PHE A 583 -3.30 -8.41 -36.09
N VAL A 584 -2.08 -8.87 -35.83
CA VAL A 584 -0.95 -8.03 -35.45
C VAL A 584 0.21 -8.26 -36.43
N THR A 585 0.90 -7.18 -36.79
CA THR A 585 2.08 -7.21 -37.65
C THR A 585 3.09 -6.14 -37.25
N THR A 586 4.38 -6.42 -37.41
CA THR A 586 5.44 -5.44 -37.16
C THR A 586 5.57 -4.46 -38.34
N LEU A 587 5.60 -3.18 -38.03
CA LEU A 587 5.97 -2.07 -38.91
C LEU A 587 7.36 -1.58 -38.51
N GLY A 588 8.21 -1.24 -39.48
CA GLY A 588 9.56 -0.75 -39.22
C GLY A 588 9.81 0.61 -39.84
N GLY A 589 10.48 1.49 -39.08
CA GLY A 589 10.90 2.81 -39.51
C GLY A 589 12.16 2.77 -40.39
N GLY A 590 12.20 3.63 -41.41
CA GLY A 590 13.34 3.79 -42.32
C GLY A 590 12.95 3.98 -43.79
N GLY A 591 13.85 4.56 -44.59
CA GLY A 591 13.55 4.99 -45.96
C GLY A 591 13.05 6.44 -46.03
N PRO A 592 12.72 6.98 -47.22
CA PRO A 592 12.13 8.32 -47.36
C PRO A 592 10.75 8.37 -46.70
N LEU A 593 10.38 9.50 -46.08
CA LEU A 593 9.04 9.73 -45.52
C LEU A 593 7.96 9.42 -46.57
N MET A 594 7.18 8.40 -46.30
CA MET A 594 6.04 7.96 -47.11
C MET A 594 4.78 8.02 -46.27
N THR A 595 3.68 8.39 -46.91
CA THR A 595 2.36 8.45 -46.30
C THR A 595 1.51 7.32 -46.87
N TRP A 596 1.08 6.39 -46.03
CA TRP A 596 0.22 5.26 -46.39
C TRP A 596 -1.21 5.50 -45.97
N ILE A 597 -2.18 5.01 -46.74
CA ILE A 597 -3.60 4.94 -46.40
C ILE A 597 -3.97 3.47 -46.25
N VAL A 598 -4.31 3.05 -45.03
CA VAL A 598 -4.63 1.66 -44.70
C VAL A 598 -6.11 1.51 -44.36
N GLN A 599 -6.80 0.51 -44.90
CA GLN A 599 -8.19 0.24 -44.54
C GLN A 599 -8.46 -1.25 -44.34
N ALA A 600 -9.15 -1.60 -43.25
CA ALA A 600 -9.59 -2.96 -42.97
C ALA A 600 -11.12 -3.06 -43.00
N ALA A 601 -11.64 -4.20 -43.49
CA ALA A 601 -13.07 -4.51 -43.44
C ALA A 601 -13.30 -6.02 -43.27
N GLN A 602 -14.33 -6.35 -42.48
CA GLN A 602 -14.87 -7.71 -42.38
C GLN A 602 -16.09 -7.86 -43.30
N VAL A 603 -16.14 -8.96 -44.06
CA VAL A 603 -17.17 -9.15 -45.09
C VAL A 603 -18.45 -9.76 -44.49
N ASN A 604 -19.51 -8.96 -44.42
CA ASN A 604 -20.86 -9.37 -43.99
C ASN A 604 -21.85 -9.40 -45.16
N GLY A 605 -21.56 -10.17 -46.22
CA GLY A 605 -22.40 -10.28 -47.43
C GLY A 605 -21.60 -10.20 -48.74
N PRO A 606 -22.24 -9.98 -49.90
CA PRO A 606 -21.55 -9.97 -51.21
C PRO A 606 -20.81 -8.66 -51.55
N VAL A 607 -20.89 -7.63 -50.69
CA VAL A 607 -20.28 -6.31 -50.93
C VAL A 607 -19.25 -6.03 -49.85
N ILE A 608 -18.02 -5.69 -50.26
CA ILE A 608 -16.94 -5.22 -49.40
C ILE A 608 -16.94 -3.68 -49.49
N GLU A 609 -17.28 -2.99 -48.41
CA GLU A 609 -17.28 -1.51 -48.38
C GLU A 609 -15.99 -0.98 -47.74
N LEU A 610 -15.15 -0.34 -48.55
CA LEU A 610 -13.89 0.31 -48.14
C LEU A 610 -14.03 1.83 -48.36
N SER A 611 -14.74 2.54 -47.47
CA SER A 611 -15.08 3.96 -47.69
C SER A 611 -14.16 5.01 -47.03
N SER A 612 -13.12 4.62 -46.27
CA SER A 612 -12.23 5.56 -45.54
C SER A 612 -11.03 4.83 -44.95
N GLY A 613 -9.82 5.22 -45.32
CA GLY A 613 -8.59 4.63 -44.79
C GLY A 613 -7.73 5.60 -43.97
N VAL A 614 -6.68 5.04 -43.42
CA VAL A 614 -5.89 5.55 -42.31
C VAL A 614 -4.54 6.05 -42.80
N GLN A 615 -4.29 7.34 -42.63
CA GLN A 615 -3.03 7.96 -43.04
C GLN A 615 -1.91 7.68 -42.02
N ILE A 616 -0.94 6.83 -42.35
CA ILE A 616 0.24 6.53 -41.53
C ILE A 616 1.48 7.10 -42.22
N SER A 617 2.29 7.89 -41.54
CA SER A 617 3.58 8.35 -42.07
C SER A 617 4.71 7.47 -41.55
N ILE A 618 5.57 6.96 -42.44
CA ILE A 618 6.67 6.05 -42.12
C ILE A 618 7.92 6.50 -42.87
N GLY A 619 9.08 6.54 -42.21
CA GLY A 619 10.37 6.94 -42.81
C GLY A 619 10.88 8.33 -42.41
N LEU A 620 12.14 8.64 -42.77
CA LEU A 620 12.86 9.90 -42.47
C LEU A 620 12.42 11.10 -43.32
#